data_AF-A0A3N2R567-F1
#
_entry.id   AF-A0A3N2R567-F1
#
_cell.length_a   1.000
_cell.length_b   1.000
_cell.length_c   1.000
_cell.angle_alpha   90.00
_cell.angle_beta   90.00
_cell.angle_gamma   90.00
#
_symmetry.space_group_name_H-M   'P 1'
#
loop_
_entity.id
_entity.type
_entity.pdbx_description
1 polymer ?
#
loop_
_entity_poly.entity_id
_entity_poly.type
_entity_poly.pdbx_seq_one_letter_code
_entity_poly.pdbx_strand_id
1 'polypeptide(L)'
;MPDRVVAEYRLSPAALTDLDGIWDYAARTWSVGQAEAYVRGLAADLDLLVQHPRMARERRETRPPECGKWRFRRLETLNVG
;
A
#
# COMPACT_ATOMS: atom_id res chain seq x y z
N MET A 1 20.19 -8.14 -12.84
CA MET A 1 18.94 -8.53 -12.17
C MET A 1 17.82 -8.26 -13.17
N PRO A 2 17.07 -9.27 -13.65
CA PRO A 2 15.90 -8.99 -14.47
C PRO A 2 14.95 -8.09 -13.67
N ASP A 3 14.33 -7.12 -14.35
CA ASP A 3 13.35 -6.25 -13.71
C ASP A 3 12.23 -7.14 -13.17
N ARG A 4 11.93 -7.00 -11.88
CA ARG A 4 10.90 -7.83 -11.26
C ARG A 4 9.57 -7.31 -11.80
N VAL A 5 8.94 -8.07 -12.69
CA VAL A 5 7.61 -7.72 -13.21
C VAL A 5 6.65 -7.74 -12.03
N VAL A 6 6.14 -6.58 -11.65
CA VAL A 6 5.05 -6.44 -10.68
C VAL A 6 3.76 -6.51 -11.48
N ALA A 7 2.93 -7.51 -11.19
CA ALA A 7 1.68 -7.72 -11.91
C ALA A 7 0.46 -7.15 -11.15
N GLU A 8 0.56 -7.05 -9.82
CA GLU A 8 -0.50 -6.57 -8.94
C GLU A 8 0.11 -5.94 -7.67
N TYR A 9 -0.67 -5.09 -7.00
CA TYR A 9 -0.37 -4.62 -5.64
C TYR A 9 -1.37 -5.23 -4.65
N ARG A 10 -0.95 -5.35 -3.39
CA ARG A 10 -1.81 -5.80 -2.29
C ARG A 10 -1.77 -4.77 -1.18
N LEU A 11 -2.94 -4.44 -0.65
CA LEU A 11 -3.08 -3.55 0.50
C LEU A 11 -3.09 -4.37 1.78
N SER A 12 -2.38 -3.90 2.80
CA SER A 12 -2.50 -4.46 4.14
C SER A 12 -3.83 -4.05 4.77
N PRO A 13 -4.32 -4.75 5.79
CA PRO A 13 -5.51 -4.33 6.52
C PRO A 13 -5.43 -2.90 7.06
N ALA A 14 -4.26 -2.46 7.54
CA ALA A 14 -4.10 -1.08 7.99
C ALA A 14 -4.20 -0.07 6.83
N ALA A 15 -3.59 -0.38 5.68
CA ALA A 15 -3.70 0.50 4.51
C ALA A 15 -5.15 0.64 4.01
N LEU A 16 -5.97 -0.42 4.13
CA LEU A 16 -7.40 -0.33 3.85
C LEU A 16 -8.11 0.59 4.85
N THR A 17 -7.83 0.44 6.16
CA THR A 17 -8.36 1.33 7.19
C THR A 17 -7.95 2.79 6.97
N ASP A 18 -6.71 3.02 6.51
CA ASP A 18 -6.23 4.36 6.18
C ASP A 18 -7.04 4.96 5.01
N LEU A 19 -7.33 4.18 3.97
CA LEU A 19 -8.15 4.61 2.84
C LEU A 19 -9.59 4.93 3.27
N ASP A 20 -10.20 4.11 4.13
CA ASP A 20 -11.54 4.37 4.68
C ASP A 20 -11.55 5.68 5.48
N GLY A 21 -10.53 5.91 6.30
CA GLY A 21 -10.39 7.14 7.08
C GLY A 21 -10.20 8.38 6.19
N ILE A 22 -9.38 8.28 5.14
CA ILE A 22 -9.19 9.34 4.15
C ILE A 22 -10.52 9.67 3.45
N TRP A 23 -11.26 8.64 3.05
CA TRP A 23 -12.56 8.80 2.39
C TRP A 23 -13.56 9.51 3.29
N ASP A 24 -13.74 9.01 4.52
CA ASP A 24 -14.71 9.57 5.47
C ASP A 24 -14.42 11.03 5.77
N TYR A 25 -13.13 11.37 5.94
CA TYR A 25 -12.70 12.74 6.13
C TYR A 25 -13.01 13.59 4.89
N ALA A 26 -12.57 13.18 3.71
CA ALA A 26 -12.77 13.94 2.47
C ALA A 26 -14.26 14.13 2.15
N ALA A 27 -15.09 13.12 2.38
CA ALA A 27 -16.53 13.18 2.12
C ALA A 27 -17.22 14.22 3.02
N ARG A 28 -16.83 14.26 4.31
CA ARG A 28 -17.35 15.23 5.29
C ARG A 28 -16.83 16.64 5.05
N THR A 29 -15.57 16.80 4.64
CA THR A 29 -14.92 18.12 4.53
C THR A 29 -15.11 18.77 3.16
N TRP A 30 -15.13 17.99 2.07
CA TRP A 30 -15.09 18.52 0.70
C TRP A 30 -16.20 18.03 -0.23
N SER A 31 -17.08 17.13 0.23
CA SER A 31 -18.11 16.38 -0.51
C SER A 31 -17.70 14.98 -0.96
N VAL A 32 -18.72 14.14 -1.15
CA VAL A 32 -18.59 12.76 -1.66
C VAL A 32 -17.91 12.73 -3.02
N GLY A 33 -18.24 13.65 -3.93
CA GLY A 33 -17.63 13.69 -5.26
C GLY A 33 -16.12 13.97 -5.21
N GLN A 34 -15.66 14.78 -4.25
CA GLN A 34 -14.24 15.03 -4.03
C GLN A 34 -13.54 13.83 -3.38
N ALA A 35 -14.18 13.17 -2.40
CA ALA A 35 -13.66 11.93 -1.80
C ALA A 35 -13.46 10.84 -2.85
N GLU A 36 -14.46 10.66 -3.71
CA GLU A 36 -14.41 9.77 -4.86
C GLU A 36 -13.26 10.07 -5.81
N ALA A 37 -13.12 11.33 -6.22
CA ALA A 37 -12.05 11.75 -7.11
C ALA A 37 -10.68 11.47 -6.47
N TYR A 38 -10.54 11.71 -5.17
CA TYR A 38 -9.29 11.51 -4.44
C TYR A 38 -8.88 10.03 -4.35
N VAL A 39 -9.80 9.14 -3.93
CA VAL A 39 -9.51 7.70 -3.85
C VAL A 39 -9.27 7.09 -5.24
N ARG A 40 -9.97 7.55 -6.28
CA ARG A 40 -9.67 7.16 -7.67
C ARG A 40 -8.28 7.60 -8.12
N GLY A 41 -7.85 8.80 -7.72
CA GLY A 41 -6.48 9.28 -7.97
C GLY A 41 -5.43 8.38 -7.31
N LEU A 42 -5.62 8.03 -6.04
CA LEU A 42 -4.72 7.10 -5.34
C LEU A 42 -4.63 5.74 -6.02
N ALA A 43 -5.76 5.18 -6.49
CA ALA A 43 -5.76 3.93 -7.23
C ALA A 43 -4.95 4.02 -8.53
N ALA A 44 -5.13 5.10 -9.30
CA ALA A 44 -4.37 5.33 -10.53
C ALA A 44 -2.86 5.45 -10.29
N ASP A 45 -2.46 6.10 -9.19
CA ASP A 45 -1.05 6.20 -8.79
C ASP A 45 -0.47 4.82 -8.41
N LEU A 46 -1.24 3.96 -7.73
CA LEU A 46 -0.84 2.58 -7.42
C LEU A 46 -0.70 1.74 -8.68
N ASP A 47 -1.60 1.89 -9.66
CA ASP A 47 -1.50 1.22 -10.96
C ASP A 47 -0.27 1.67 -11.74
N LEU A 48 0.11 2.95 -11.64
CA LEU A 48 1.34 3.47 -12.22
C LEU A 48 2.58 2.86 -11.56
N LEU A 49 2.56 2.63 -10.25
CA LEU A 49 3.64 1.96 -9.52
C LEU A 49 3.78 0.49 -9.92
N VAL A 50 2.69 -0.21 -10.24
CA VAL A 50 2.75 -1.58 -10.79
C VAL A 50 3.45 -1.58 -12.15
N GLN A 51 3.13 -0.61 -13.02
CA GLN A 51 3.74 -0.48 -14.34
C GLN A 51 5.21 -0.02 -14.28
N HIS A 52 5.55 0.80 -13.29
CA HIS A 52 6.90 1.35 -13.11
C HIS A 52 7.41 1.21 -11.67
N PRO A 53 7.75 0.00 -11.19
CA PRO A 53 8.06 -0.26 -9.77
C PRO A 53 9.25 0.52 -9.21
N ARG A 54 10.13 1.03 -10.09
CA ARG A 54 11.33 1.80 -9.73
C ARG A 54 11.14 3.32 -9.81
N MET A 55 9.93 3.81 -10.12
CA MET A 55 9.65 5.25 -10.17
C MET A 55 9.68 5.89 -8.78
N ALA A 56 9.32 5.11 -7.74
CA ALA A 56 9.31 5.59 -6.37
C ALA A 56 10.72 5.59 -5.77
N ARG A 57 11.09 6.69 -5.11
CA ARG A 57 12.36 6.78 -4.38
C ARG A 57 12.31 5.91 -3.13
N GLU A 58 13.22 4.95 -3.02
CA GLU A 58 13.43 4.15 -1.82
C GLU A 58 13.66 5.06 -0.59
N ARG A 59 12.92 4.82 0.50
CA ARG A 59 13.14 5.47 1.80
C ARG A 59 13.69 4.42 2.76
N ARG A 60 14.99 4.50 3.07
CA ARG A 60 15.68 3.57 3.98
C ARG A 60 15.57 3.97 5.46
N GLU A 61 15.18 5.22 5.68
CA GLU A 61 15.01 5.89 6.98
C GLU A 61 13.88 5.26 7.81
N THR A 62 12.98 4.52 7.17
CA THR A 62 11.85 3.85 7.81
C THR A 62 12.20 2.43 8.28
N ARG A 63 13.42 2.15 8.78
CA ARG A 63 13.77 0.82 9.35
C ARG A 63 14.54 0.82 10.69
N PRO A 64 14.07 0.09 11.74
CA PRO A 64 12.74 -0.53 11.81
C PRO A 64 11.72 0.59 12.07
N PRO A 65 10.65 0.67 11.26
CA PRO A 65 9.58 1.64 11.48
C PRO A 65 8.70 1.10 12.61
N GLU A 66 7.74 1.89 13.08
CA GLU A 66 6.82 1.65 14.22
C GLU A 66 5.84 0.47 14.03
N CYS A 67 6.19 -0.44 13.15
CA CYS A 67 5.70 -1.79 12.97
C CYS A 67 6.04 -2.68 14.18
N GLY A 68 5.54 -2.33 15.36
CA GLY A 68 5.44 -3.26 16.49
C GLY A 68 4.40 -4.37 16.26
N LYS A 69 3.67 -4.36 15.13
CA LYS A 69 2.60 -5.33 14.82
C LYS A 69 2.77 -6.15 13.54
N TRP A 70 3.69 -5.84 12.63
CA TRP A 70 3.87 -6.66 11.41
C TRP A 70 5.08 -7.60 11.55
N ARG A 71 4.82 -8.77 12.14
CA ARG A 71 5.76 -9.88 12.11
C ARG A 71 5.68 -10.55 10.74
N PHE A 72 6.51 -10.13 9.78
CA PHE A 72 6.81 -10.93 8.61
C PHE A 72 7.63 -12.16 9.05
N ARG A 73 6.94 -13.28 9.33
CA ARG A 73 7.61 -14.56 9.56
C ARG A 73 7.99 -15.15 8.20
N ARG A 74 9.29 -15.29 7.97
CA ARG A 74 9.85 -16.15 6.92
C ARG A 74 9.32 -17.57 7.15
N LEU A 75 8.56 -18.13 6.21
CA LEU A 75 8.25 -19.56 6.20
C LEU A 75 9.48 -20.31 5.69
N GLU A 76 10.48 -20.49 6.56
CA GLU A 76 11.45 -21.57 6.40
C GLU A 76 10.86 -22.80 7.08
N THR A 77 10.41 -23.74 6.23
CA THR A 77 10.24 -25.18 6.47
C THR A 77 9.97 -25.64 7.91
N LEU A 78 8.72 -26.01 8.18
CA LEU A 78 8.41 -27.04 9.16
C LEU A 78 7.97 -28.30 8.42
N ASN A 79 8.93 -29.21 8.31
CA ASN A 79 8.72 -30.64 8.18
C ASN A 79 7.83 -31.09 9.35
N VAL A 80 6.74 -31.81 9.06
CA VAL A 80 5.94 -32.47 10.10
C VAL A 80 5.79 -33.92 9.65
N GLY A 81 6.46 -34.81 10.37
CA GLY A 81 6.17 -36.24 10.38
C GLY A 81 5.00 -36.57 11.29
#